data_AF-A0A8D8MP93-F1
#
_entry.id   AF-A0A8D8MP93-F1
#
_cell.length_a   1.000
_cell.length_b   1.000
_cell.length_c   1.000
_cell.angle_alpha   90.00
_cell.angle_beta   90.00
_cell.angle_gamma   90.00
#
_symmetry.space_group_name_H-M   'P 1'
#
loop_
_entity.id
_entity.type
_entity.pdbx_description
1 polymer ?
#
loop_
_entity_poly.entity_id
_entity_poly.type
_entity_poly.pdbx_seq_one_letter_code
_entity_poly.pdbx_strand_id
1 'polypeptide(L)'
;TDLGLCRHYKYPNIIEFHPHMEAQIIEDHEASRPEEFFRDYEHLDVIKEESLPLLTVDQSELNYVLDVPRPGRYVLVVDYITNRNYPEISVLQINQIGDSEQDGTVTAYPCTYTTVCRQPVIDKESREKVFYIDPNNRKPITVSSQEPTGAVAIKSITAIPYEEWSIDYISPSPVCVMQKGKCVLTSYRTAPDSKKIEFETDNEDRVAETIPSEIFDNATKLIYLDKDEPSLNI
;
A
#
# COMPACT_ATOMS: atom_id res chain seq x y z
N THR A 1 4.09 -17.42 16.02
CA THR A 1 4.50 -18.11 14.78
C THR A 1 6.01 -17.99 14.63
N ASP A 2 6.71 -19.07 14.26
CA ASP A 2 8.15 -18.99 14.01
C ASP A 2 8.37 -18.14 12.75
N LEU A 3 8.68 -16.84 12.94
CA LEU A 3 9.14 -15.95 11.89
C LEU A 3 10.50 -16.46 11.43
N GLY A 4 10.49 -17.54 10.66
CA GLY A 4 11.65 -18.18 10.08
C GLY A 4 12.35 -17.27 9.06
N LEU A 5 12.83 -17.87 7.98
CA LEU A 5 13.48 -17.10 6.92
C LEU A 5 12.44 -16.69 5.88
N CYS A 6 12.20 -15.39 5.70
CA CYS A 6 11.26 -14.88 4.69
C CYS A 6 11.81 -13.64 3.98
N ARG A 7 11.28 -13.32 2.80
CA ARG A 7 11.66 -12.11 2.06
C ARG A 7 10.68 -10.99 2.40
N HIS A 8 11.20 -9.85 2.86
CA HIS A 8 10.40 -8.66 3.14
C HIS A 8 10.26 -7.82 1.88
N TYR A 9 9.08 -7.29 1.66
CA TYR A 9 8.74 -6.45 0.52
C TYR A 9 8.18 -5.12 0.99
N LYS A 10 8.30 -4.10 0.15
CA LYS A 10 7.70 -2.78 0.40
C LYS A 10 7.17 -2.21 -0.90
N TYR A 11 5.97 -1.64 -0.84
CA TYR A 11 5.42 -0.86 -1.95
C TYR A 11 6.06 0.54 -1.97
N PRO A 12 6.18 1.18 -3.14
CA PRO A 12 6.49 2.60 -3.20
C PRO A 12 5.57 3.41 -2.30
N ASN A 13 6.13 4.43 -1.65
CA ASN A 13 5.39 5.26 -0.71
C ASN A 13 4.40 6.14 -1.48
N ILE A 14 3.18 6.25 -0.95
CA ILE A 14 2.08 7.07 -1.50
C ILE A 14 1.56 8.09 -0.47
N ILE A 15 2.34 8.37 0.58
CA ILE A 15 1.95 9.27 1.68
C ILE A 15 1.65 10.69 1.19
N GLU A 16 2.28 11.13 0.11
CA GLU A 16 2.02 12.43 -0.52
C GLU A 16 0.60 12.56 -1.07
N PHE A 17 -0.07 11.43 -1.36
CA PHE A 17 -1.45 11.37 -1.81
C PHE A 17 -2.45 11.23 -0.65
N HIS A 18 -2.00 11.42 0.59
CA HIS A 18 -2.81 11.42 1.81
C HIS A 18 -3.74 10.18 1.95
N PRO A 19 -3.17 8.97 2.12
CA PRO A 19 -3.97 7.76 2.34
C PRO A 19 -5.00 7.95 3.46
N HIS A 20 -6.27 7.69 3.17
CA HIS A 20 -7.34 7.86 4.14
C HIS A 20 -7.58 6.56 4.90
N MET A 21 -7.33 6.58 6.21
CA MET A 21 -7.40 5.41 7.10
C MET A 21 -8.71 5.32 7.90
N GLU A 22 -9.41 6.44 8.07
CA GLU A 22 -10.60 6.52 8.93
C GLU A 22 -11.84 6.01 8.19
N ALA A 23 -12.22 4.77 8.47
CA ALA A 23 -13.47 4.20 7.98
C ALA A 23 -14.67 4.63 8.84
N GLN A 24 -15.85 4.69 8.21
CA GLN A 24 -17.14 5.00 8.85
C GLN A 24 -18.19 3.98 8.42
N ILE A 25 -19.14 3.69 9.33
CA ILE A 25 -20.39 3.01 9.00
C ILE A 25 -21.44 4.09 8.77
N ILE A 26 -22.18 3.99 7.67
CA ILE A 26 -23.22 4.95 7.31
C ILE A 26 -24.55 4.20 7.26
N GLU A 27 -25.42 4.46 8.24
CA GLU A 27 -26.77 3.90 8.35
C GLU A 27 -27.75 5.03 8.62
N ASP A 28 -28.90 5.05 7.94
CA ASP A 28 -29.96 6.05 8.13
C ASP A 28 -29.48 7.52 8.09
N HIS A 29 -28.47 7.82 7.26
CA HIS A 29 -27.79 9.12 7.14
C HIS A 29 -26.98 9.57 8.36
N GLU A 30 -26.73 8.68 9.32
CA GLU A 30 -25.82 8.89 10.44
C GLU A 30 -24.50 8.14 10.22
N ALA A 31 -23.39 8.78 10.59
CA ALA A 31 -22.07 8.20 10.51
C ALA A 31 -21.58 7.77 11.89
N SER A 32 -21.20 6.50 12.02
CA SER A 32 -20.63 5.93 13.24
C SER A 32 -19.26 5.28 12.94
N ARG A 33 -18.56 4.87 14.00
CA ARG A 33 -17.28 4.18 13.87
C ARG A 33 -17.51 2.68 13.60
N PRO A 34 -16.62 2.02 12.84
CA PRO A 34 -16.61 0.56 12.75
C PRO A 34 -16.55 -0.08 14.14
N GLU A 35 -17.21 -1.22 14.28
CA GLU A 35 -17.23 -2.03 15.50
C GLU A 35 -16.40 -3.31 15.35
N GLU A 36 -16.28 -3.83 14.13
CA GLU A 36 -15.49 -5.02 13.83
C GLU A 36 -14.09 -4.66 13.34
N PHE A 37 -13.10 -5.21 14.04
CA PHE A 37 -11.68 -4.98 13.78
C PHE A 37 -10.92 -6.30 13.68
N PHE A 38 -9.81 -6.27 12.95
CA PHE A 38 -8.92 -7.41 12.80
C PHE A 38 -8.30 -7.82 14.15
N ARG A 39 -8.41 -9.11 14.51
CA ARG A 39 -8.07 -9.60 15.86
C ARG A 39 -6.79 -10.42 15.96
N ASP A 40 -6.06 -10.60 14.86
CA ASP A 40 -4.75 -11.26 14.90
C ASP A 40 -3.67 -10.23 15.29
N TYR A 41 -3.55 -10.00 16.59
CA TYR A 41 -2.63 -9.00 17.16
C TYR A 41 -1.14 -9.32 16.88
N GLU A 42 -0.79 -10.59 16.69
CA GLU A 42 0.58 -10.95 16.29
C GLU A 42 0.86 -10.47 14.87
N HIS A 43 -0.11 -10.64 13.96
CA HIS A 43 0.04 -10.13 12.60
C HIS A 43 0.07 -8.60 12.57
N LEU A 44 -0.79 -7.93 13.33
CA LEU A 44 -0.80 -6.46 13.48
C LEU A 44 0.56 -5.92 13.97
N ASP A 45 1.16 -6.53 14.99
CA ASP A 45 2.50 -6.11 15.45
C ASP A 45 3.58 -6.32 14.37
N VAL A 46 3.50 -7.40 13.60
CA VAL A 46 4.47 -7.67 12.52
C VAL A 46 4.41 -6.59 11.43
N ILE A 47 3.20 -6.16 11.05
CA ILE A 47 3.01 -5.11 10.02
C ILE A 47 3.06 -3.69 10.59
N LYS A 48 3.22 -3.55 11.92
CA LYS A 48 3.27 -2.28 12.65
C LYS A 48 2.00 -1.44 12.52
N GLU A 49 0.85 -2.10 12.57
CA GLU A 49 -0.47 -1.47 12.62
C GLU A 49 -1.11 -1.70 13.99
N GLU A 50 -1.86 -0.71 14.48
CA GLU A 50 -2.52 -0.81 15.80
C GLU A 50 -3.89 -1.50 15.71
N SER A 51 -4.69 -1.10 14.74
CA SER A 51 -6.06 -1.59 14.54
C SER A 51 -6.52 -1.33 13.11
N LEU A 52 -7.21 -2.30 12.51
CA LEU A 52 -7.71 -2.21 11.14
C LEU A 52 -9.18 -2.65 11.11
N PRO A 53 -10.10 -1.83 10.55
CA PRO A 53 -11.50 -2.22 10.41
C PRO A 53 -11.64 -3.43 9.48
N LEU A 54 -12.52 -4.34 9.85
CA LEU A 54 -12.68 -5.64 9.21
C LEU A 54 -14.03 -5.73 8.50
N LEU A 55 -14.05 -6.12 7.23
CA LEU A 55 -15.30 -6.48 6.56
C LEU A 55 -15.79 -7.84 7.08
N THR A 56 -17.00 -7.87 7.63
CA THR A 56 -17.65 -9.06 8.19
C THR A 56 -19.10 -9.16 7.70
N VAL A 57 -19.84 -10.17 8.17
CA VAL A 57 -21.28 -10.29 7.90
C VAL A 57 -22.06 -9.13 8.55
N ASP A 58 -21.68 -8.75 9.77
CA ASP A 58 -22.35 -7.71 10.56
C ASP A 58 -21.82 -6.30 10.23
N GLN A 59 -20.64 -6.21 9.61
CA GLN A 59 -20.01 -4.99 9.11
C GLN A 59 -19.63 -5.18 7.64
N SER A 60 -20.63 -5.20 6.77
CA SER A 60 -20.46 -5.55 5.35
C SER A 60 -19.95 -4.42 4.47
N GLU A 61 -19.99 -3.18 4.98
CA GLU A 61 -19.58 -1.96 4.26
C GLU A 61 -18.70 -1.07 5.15
N LEU A 62 -17.69 -0.45 4.53
CA LEU A 62 -16.84 0.57 5.14
C LEU A 62 -16.78 1.79 4.22
N ASN A 63 -17.02 2.97 4.77
CA ASN A 63 -17.10 4.22 4.01
C ASN A 63 -15.91 5.13 4.32
N TYR A 64 -15.33 5.74 3.29
CA TYR A 64 -14.12 6.55 3.37
C TYR A 64 -14.36 7.91 2.69
N VAL A 65 -14.18 9.00 3.43
CA VAL A 65 -14.31 10.36 2.88
C VAL A 65 -12.93 10.86 2.47
N LEU A 66 -12.58 10.62 1.20
CA LEU A 66 -11.26 10.95 0.69
C LEU A 66 -11.06 12.46 0.59
N ASP A 67 -9.90 12.94 1.05
CA ASP A 67 -9.46 14.33 0.85
C ASP A 67 -8.56 14.40 -0.38
N VAL A 68 -8.97 15.16 -1.39
CA VAL A 68 -8.24 15.28 -2.66
C VAL A 68 -7.96 16.76 -2.95
N PRO A 69 -6.80 17.10 -3.55
CA PRO A 69 -6.36 18.49 -3.65
C PRO A 69 -7.18 19.33 -4.63
N ARG A 70 -7.83 18.71 -5.63
CA ARG A 70 -8.60 19.39 -6.67
C ARG A 70 -9.69 18.50 -7.26
N PRO A 71 -10.80 19.06 -7.78
CA PRO A 71 -11.77 18.28 -8.54
C PRO A 71 -11.11 17.65 -9.76
N GLY A 72 -11.32 16.35 -10.03
CA GLY A 72 -10.68 15.71 -11.17
C GLY A 72 -10.76 14.19 -11.21
N ARG A 73 -9.90 13.61 -12.06
CA ARG A 73 -9.78 12.17 -12.33
C ARG A 73 -8.73 11.54 -11.40
N TYR A 74 -9.10 10.45 -10.74
CA TYR A 74 -8.25 9.74 -9.79
C TYR A 74 -8.28 8.23 -10.04
N VAL A 75 -7.17 7.56 -9.77
CA VAL A 75 -7.13 6.10 -9.60
C VAL A 75 -7.12 5.81 -8.10
N LEU A 76 -7.99 4.92 -7.66
CA LEU A 76 -8.04 4.50 -6.27
C LEU A 76 -7.18 3.25 -6.07
N VAL A 77 -6.45 3.23 -4.96
CA VAL A 77 -5.76 2.03 -4.46
C VAL A 77 -6.21 1.72 -3.05
N VAL A 78 -6.31 0.42 -2.74
CA VAL A 78 -6.72 -0.08 -1.44
C VAL A 78 -5.55 -0.83 -0.81
N ASP A 79 -5.13 -0.38 0.37
CA ASP A 79 -4.18 -1.08 1.22
C ASP A 79 -4.96 -1.98 2.18
N TYR A 80 -4.66 -3.28 2.21
CA TYR A 80 -5.41 -4.27 2.98
C TYR A 80 -4.55 -5.44 3.47
N ILE A 81 -5.08 -6.16 4.46
CA ILE A 81 -4.58 -7.48 4.88
C ILE A 81 -5.72 -8.49 4.92
N THR A 82 -5.39 -9.78 4.95
CA THR A 82 -6.37 -10.86 5.08
C THR A 82 -6.06 -11.73 6.29
N ASN A 83 -7.06 -12.46 6.78
CA ASN A 83 -6.87 -13.41 7.86
C ASN A 83 -5.90 -14.54 7.49
N ARG A 84 -4.94 -14.84 8.38
CA ARG A 84 -3.94 -15.90 8.16
C ARG A 84 -4.54 -17.31 8.20
N ASN A 85 -5.67 -17.49 8.86
CA ASN A 85 -6.35 -18.79 9.01
C ASN A 85 -7.32 -19.09 7.87
N TYR A 86 -7.74 -18.07 7.11
CA TYR A 86 -8.70 -18.18 6.01
C TYR A 86 -8.18 -17.42 4.78
N PRO A 87 -7.10 -17.90 4.13
CA PRO A 87 -6.48 -17.24 2.99
C PRO A 87 -7.29 -17.49 1.71
N GLU A 88 -8.47 -16.88 1.62
CA GLU A 88 -9.32 -16.90 0.42
C GLU A 88 -9.14 -15.63 -0.40
N ILE A 89 -9.41 -15.71 -1.71
CA ILE A 89 -9.50 -14.54 -2.57
C ILE A 89 -10.87 -13.91 -2.33
N SER A 90 -10.93 -12.60 -2.14
CA SER A 90 -12.19 -11.86 -2.02
C SER A 90 -12.29 -10.78 -3.07
N VAL A 91 -13.49 -10.57 -3.61
CA VAL A 91 -13.78 -9.47 -4.52
C VAL A 91 -14.53 -8.39 -3.75
N LEU A 92 -13.88 -7.26 -3.56
CA LEU A 92 -14.48 -6.09 -2.92
C LEU A 92 -15.15 -5.21 -3.98
N GLN A 93 -16.35 -4.73 -3.70
CA GLN A 93 -17.01 -3.70 -4.48
C GLN A 93 -16.59 -2.33 -3.97
N ILE A 94 -16.28 -1.42 -4.89
CA ILE A 94 -15.87 -0.05 -4.59
C ILE A 94 -16.82 0.89 -5.31
N ASN A 95 -17.61 1.63 -4.54
CA ASN A 95 -18.65 2.51 -5.09
C ASN A 95 -18.49 3.91 -4.52
N GLN A 96 -18.78 4.94 -5.31
CA GLN A 96 -18.93 6.29 -4.79
C GLN A 96 -20.42 6.52 -4.48
N ILE A 97 -20.76 6.86 -3.24
CA ILE A 97 -22.16 6.97 -2.83
C ILE A 97 -22.91 7.97 -3.73
N GLY A 98 -24.03 7.51 -4.30
CA GLY A 98 -24.87 8.32 -5.18
C GLY A 98 -24.28 8.54 -6.58
N ASP A 99 -23.37 7.69 -7.04
CA ASP A 99 -22.83 7.71 -8.42
C ASP A 99 -22.46 6.30 -8.92
N SER A 100 -23.44 5.54 -9.41
CA SER A 100 -23.25 4.16 -9.89
C SER A 100 -22.37 4.02 -11.14
N GLU A 101 -22.13 5.13 -11.86
CA GLU A 101 -21.20 5.12 -13.00
C GLU A 101 -19.74 5.02 -12.52
N GLN A 102 -19.49 5.27 -11.24
CA GLN A 102 -18.16 5.23 -10.61
C GLN A 102 -17.83 3.85 -10.02
N ASP A 103 -18.71 2.85 -10.16
CA ASP A 103 -18.48 1.52 -9.60
C ASP A 103 -17.21 0.86 -10.17
N GLY A 104 -16.48 0.19 -9.28
CA GLY A 104 -15.29 -0.61 -9.58
C GLY A 104 -15.13 -1.76 -8.58
N THR A 105 -14.11 -2.58 -8.77
CA THR A 105 -13.83 -3.73 -7.89
C THR A 105 -12.36 -3.82 -7.52
N VAL A 106 -12.07 -4.49 -6.41
CA VAL A 106 -10.71 -4.87 -6.02
C VAL A 106 -10.67 -6.38 -5.80
N THR A 107 -9.70 -7.04 -6.43
CA THR A 107 -9.43 -8.46 -6.14
C THR A 107 -8.41 -8.54 -5.00
N ALA A 108 -8.91 -8.79 -3.79
CA ALA A 108 -8.10 -8.98 -2.60
C ALA A 108 -7.56 -10.42 -2.56
N TYR A 109 -6.33 -10.60 -3.02
CA TYR A 109 -5.58 -11.86 -2.83
C TYR A 109 -5.15 -12.04 -1.37
N PRO A 110 -4.94 -13.28 -0.90
CA PRO A 110 -4.43 -13.54 0.43
C PRO A 110 -3.18 -12.71 0.76
N CYS A 111 -3.33 -11.83 1.75
CA CYS A 111 -2.32 -10.91 2.22
C CYS A 111 -2.00 -11.21 3.69
N THR A 112 -1.27 -12.31 3.87
CA THR A 112 -0.87 -12.84 5.18
C THR A 112 0.60 -12.53 5.49
N TYR A 113 1.18 -11.61 4.73
CA TYR A 113 2.61 -11.28 4.74
C TYR A 113 2.97 -10.32 5.88
N THR A 114 4.26 -10.06 6.00
CA THR A 114 4.84 -9.03 6.88
C THR A 114 4.71 -7.61 6.35
N THR A 115 3.92 -7.43 5.29
CA THR A 115 3.72 -6.16 4.58
C THR A 115 2.26 -6.08 4.19
N VAL A 116 1.65 -4.91 4.34
CA VAL A 116 0.29 -4.64 3.84
C VAL A 116 0.29 -4.69 2.31
N CYS A 117 -0.72 -5.33 1.72
CA CYS A 117 -0.84 -5.45 0.28
C CYS A 117 -1.61 -4.27 -0.28
N ARG A 118 -1.26 -3.87 -1.50
CA ARG A 118 -1.94 -2.82 -2.24
C ARG A 118 -2.52 -3.37 -3.54
N GLN A 119 -3.76 -3.02 -3.84
CA GLN A 119 -4.41 -3.34 -5.10
C GLN A 119 -5.10 -2.11 -5.69
N PRO A 120 -5.05 -1.93 -7.02
CA PRO A 120 -5.83 -0.89 -7.69
C PRO A 120 -7.30 -1.29 -7.76
N VAL A 121 -8.17 -0.28 -7.82
CA VAL A 121 -9.56 -0.49 -8.21
C VAL A 121 -9.63 -0.64 -9.73
N ILE A 122 -10.34 -1.67 -10.20
CA ILE A 122 -10.50 -1.98 -11.63
C ILE A 122 -11.96 -1.85 -12.08
N ASP A 123 -12.15 -1.59 -13.37
CA ASP A 123 -13.46 -1.57 -14.03
C ASP A 123 -13.89 -2.98 -14.48
N LYS A 124 -15.07 -3.06 -15.10
CA LYS A 124 -15.64 -4.32 -15.62
C LYS A 124 -14.82 -4.95 -16.74
N GLU A 125 -13.92 -4.18 -17.36
CA GLU A 125 -13.00 -4.61 -18.42
C GLU A 125 -11.60 -4.96 -17.87
N SER A 126 -11.45 -5.02 -16.53
CA SER A 126 -10.18 -5.30 -15.84
C SER A 126 -9.08 -4.27 -16.12
N ARG A 127 -9.46 -3.01 -16.37
CA ARG A 127 -8.55 -1.87 -16.45
C ARG A 127 -8.63 -1.03 -15.18
N GLU A 128 -7.65 -0.18 -14.93
CA GLU A 128 -7.71 0.76 -13.81
C GLU A 128 -8.96 1.63 -13.89
N LYS A 129 -9.78 1.59 -12.85
CA LYS A 129 -10.99 2.40 -12.76
C LYS A 129 -10.60 3.84 -12.49
N VAL A 130 -11.09 4.74 -13.34
CA VAL A 130 -10.93 6.18 -13.14
C VAL A 130 -12.16 6.74 -12.45
N PHE A 131 -11.95 7.30 -11.26
CA PHE A 131 -12.95 7.96 -10.44
C PHE A 131 -12.96 9.45 -10.70
N TYR A 132 -14.14 10.08 -10.71
CA TYR A 132 -14.25 11.54 -10.63
C TYR A 132 -14.56 11.97 -9.20
N ILE A 133 -13.63 12.68 -8.55
CA ILE A 133 -13.77 13.11 -7.16
C ILE A 133 -13.75 14.64 -7.12
N ASP A 134 -14.76 15.23 -6.48
CA ASP A 134 -14.85 16.66 -6.24
C ASP A 134 -14.76 16.93 -4.72
N PRO A 135 -13.69 17.56 -4.22
CA PRO A 135 -13.53 17.87 -2.80
C PRO A 135 -14.59 18.85 -2.27
N ASN A 136 -15.30 19.58 -3.15
CA ASN A 136 -16.42 20.45 -2.78
C ASN A 136 -17.74 19.69 -2.63
N ASN A 137 -17.83 18.47 -3.17
CA ASN A 137 -18.98 17.58 -3.05
C ASN A 137 -18.52 16.22 -2.54
N ARG A 138 -18.19 16.17 -1.24
CA ARG A 138 -17.59 15.02 -0.58
C ARG A 138 -18.54 13.83 -0.50
N LYS A 139 -18.51 13.00 -1.54
CA LYS A 139 -19.18 11.70 -1.58
C LYS A 139 -18.24 10.62 -1.02
N PRO A 140 -18.65 9.84 0.00
CA PRO A 140 -17.85 8.74 0.50
C PRO A 140 -17.60 7.67 -0.57
N ILE A 141 -16.46 7.01 -0.47
CA ILE A 141 -16.16 5.76 -1.18
C ILE A 141 -16.52 4.60 -0.26
N THR A 142 -17.45 3.76 -0.69
CA THR A 142 -17.89 2.56 0.01
C THR A 142 -17.09 1.36 -0.48
N VAL A 143 -16.54 0.60 0.45
CA VAL A 143 -15.93 -0.72 0.23
C VAL A 143 -16.83 -1.76 0.85
N SER A 144 -17.27 -2.72 0.06
CA SER A 144 -18.11 -3.82 0.56
C SER A 144 -17.66 -5.17 0.02
N SER A 145 -17.97 -6.24 0.75
CA SER A 145 -17.71 -7.62 0.30
C SER A 145 -19.02 -8.35 0.05
N GLN A 146 -19.15 -9.01 -1.11
CA GLN A 146 -20.30 -9.88 -1.40
C GLN A 146 -20.17 -11.27 -0.76
N GLU A 147 -18.93 -11.67 -0.44
CA GLU A 147 -18.62 -12.96 0.19
C GLU A 147 -17.83 -12.71 1.50
N PRO A 148 -18.48 -12.82 2.67
CA PRO A 148 -17.84 -12.51 3.96
C PRO A 148 -16.84 -13.59 4.43
N THR A 149 -16.54 -14.59 3.60
CA THR A 149 -15.69 -15.73 3.97
C THR A 149 -14.21 -15.36 4.16
N GLY A 150 -13.75 -14.30 3.47
CA GLY A 150 -12.32 -13.92 3.44
C GLY A 150 -11.85 -12.88 4.45
N ALA A 151 -12.72 -12.36 5.32
CA ALA A 151 -12.41 -11.41 6.41
C ALA A 151 -11.25 -10.44 6.05
N VAL A 152 -11.54 -9.48 5.16
CA VAL A 152 -10.54 -8.53 4.64
C VAL A 152 -10.51 -7.30 5.53
N ALA A 153 -9.36 -6.98 6.10
CA ALA A 153 -9.17 -5.77 6.88
C ALA A 153 -8.59 -4.68 6.00
N ILE A 154 -9.22 -3.50 6.01
CA ILE A 154 -8.82 -2.38 5.16
C ILE A 154 -7.98 -1.42 5.99
N LYS A 155 -6.78 -1.10 5.50
CA LYS A 155 -5.89 -0.11 6.12
C LYS A 155 -6.20 1.29 5.64
N SER A 156 -6.29 1.47 4.32
CA SER A 156 -6.55 2.78 3.75
C SER A 156 -7.03 2.69 2.32
N ILE A 157 -7.71 3.75 1.89
CA ILE A 157 -7.95 4.05 0.48
C ILE A 157 -7.19 5.31 0.12
N THR A 158 -6.50 5.30 -1.01
CA THR A 158 -5.76 6.47 -1.49
C THR A 158 -6.23 6.83 -2.89
N ALA A 159 -6.50 8.12 -3.11
CA ALA A 159 -6.83 8.67 -4.42
C ALA A 159 -5.60 9.31 -5.05
N ILE A 160 -5.05 8.67 -6.08
CA ILE A 160 -3.88 9.16 -6.80
C ILE A 160 -4.36 9.91 -8.04
N PRO A 161 -3.97 11.18 -8.27
CA PRO A 161 -4.33 11.90 -9.48
C PRO A 161 -3.98 11.09 -10.72
N TYR A 162 -4.88 11.03 -11.70
CA TYR A 162 -4.71 10.16 -12.88
C TYR A 162 -3.40 10.43 -13.65
N GLU A 163 -2.96 11.69 -13.72
CA GLU A 163 -1.72 12.09 -14.39
C GLU A 163 -0.45 11.71 -13.60
N GLU A 164 -0.59 11.39 -12.32
CA GLU A 164 0.49 11.01 -11.42
C GLU A 164 0.49 9.50 -11.15
N TRP A 165 -0.52 8.77 -11.65
CA TRP A 165 -0.65 7.33 -11.49
C TRP A 165 0.44 6.56 -12.25
N SER A 166 1.01 5.55 -11.57
CA SER A 166 1.92 4.56 -12.15
C SER A 166 1.62 3.18 -11.57
N ILE A 167 1.79 2.14 -12.39
CA ILE A 167 1.72 0.74 -11.96
C ILE A 167 2.77 0.40 -10.89
N ASP A 168 3.84 1.19 -10.81
CA ASP A 168 4.88 0.99 -9.79
C ASP A 168 4.31 1.10 -8.37
N TYR A 169 3.30 1.95 -8.14
CA TYR A 169 2.70 2.10 -6.81
C TYR A 169 2.07 0.82 -6.28
N ILE A 170 1.69 -0.12 -7.15
CA ILE A 170 1.12 -1.43 -6.81
C ILE A 170 2.10 -2.59 -7.04
N SER A 171 3.35 -2.28 -7.36
CA SER A 171 4.40 -3.28 -7.57
C SER A 171 5.37 -3.25 -6.39
N PRO A 172 5.31 -4.24 -5.48
CA PRO A 172 6.18 -4.26 -4.32
C PRO A 172 7.61 -4.67 -4.70
N SER A 173 8.60 -3.98 -4.15
CA SER A 173 10.01 -4.30 -4.31
C SER A 173 10.56 -5.07 -3.11
N PRO A 174 11.47 -6.03 -3.33
CA PRO A 174 12.11 -6.76 -2.26
C PRO A 174 13.10 -5.87 -1.50
N VAL A 175 12.96 -5.79 -0.19
CA VAL A 175 13.82 -4.95 0.67
C VAL A 175 14.96 -5.76 1.27
N CYS A 176 14.64 -6.88 1.92
CA CYS A 176 15.62 -7.68 2.64
C CYS A 176 15.16 -9.14 2.79
N VAL A 177 16.06 -10.00 3.26
CA VAL A 177 15.70 -11.28 3.86
C VAL A 177 15.58 -11.06 5.36
N MET A 178 14.46 -11.48 5.96
CA MET A 178 14.25 -11.47 7.40
C MET A 178 14.52 -12.83 8.02
N GLN A 179 15.09 -12.81 9.21
CA GLN A 179 15.25 -13.96 10.09
C GLN A 179 14.83 -13.54 11.50
N LYS A 180 13.90 -14.27 12.13
CA LYS A 180 13.39 -13.95 13.47
C LYS A 180 12.86 -12.51 13.58
N GLY A 181 12.14 -12.08 12.54
CA GLY A 181 11.50 -10.75 12.49
C GLY A 181 12.46 -9.57 12.24
N LYS A 182 13.73 -9.81 11.89
CA LYS A 182 14.70 -8.74 11.58
C LYS A 182 15.36 -8.98 10.24
N CYS A 183 15.58 -7.91 9.47
CA CYS A 183 16.39 -7.97 8.26
C CYS A 183 17.80 -8.44 8.61
N VAL A 184 18.31 -9.41 7.85
CA VAL A 184 19.68 -9.90 7.97
C VAL A 184 20.52 -9.42 6.80
N LEU A 185 21.76 -9.01 7.11
CA LEU A 185 22.74 -8.63 6.10
C LEU A 185 23.15 -9.86 5.31
N THR A 186 22.99 -9.80 3.98
CA THR A 186 23.55 -10.79 3.07
C THR A 186 24.96 -10.33 2.67
N SER A 187 25.95 -11.22 2.81
CA SER A 187 27.29 -10.97 2.27
C SER A 187 27.45 -11.75 0.98
N TYR A 188 27.88 -11.05 -0.07
CA TYR A 188 28.29 -11.68 -1.32
C TYR A 188 29.81 -11.72 -1.34
N ARG A 189 30.38 -12.87 -1.72
CA ARG A 189 31.82 -12.94 -1.92
C ARG A 189 32.19 -12.19 -3.19
N THR A 190 33.11 -11.25 -3.07
CA THR A 190 33.73 -10.60 -4.21
C THR A 190 34.46 -11.65 -5.04
N ALA A 191 34.15 -11.73 -6.34
CA ALA A 191 34.86 -12.63 -7.24
C ALA A 191 36.33 -12.18 -7.37
N PRO A 192 37.29 -13.11 -7.46
CA PRO A 192 38.66 -12.76 -7.85
C PRO A 192 38.62 -11.95 -9.16
N ASP A 193 39.44 -10.91 -9.26
CA ASP A 193 39.53 -9.98 -10.40
C ASP A 193 38.28 -9.13 -10.69
N SER A 194 37.32 -9.02 -9.76
CA SER A 194 36.21 -8.10 -9.94
C SER A 194 36.67 -6.64 -9.86
N LYS A 195 36.07 -5.77 -10.68
CA LYS A 195 36.19 -4.32 -10.55
C LYS A 195 35.07 -3.77 -9.68
N LYS A 196 35.42 -2.96 -8.67
CA LYS A 196 34.45 -2.16 -7.90
C LYS A 196 34.39 -0.77 -8.54
N ILE A 197 33.16 -0.29 -8.78
CA ILE A 197 32.90 1.07 -9.23
C ILE A 197 32.18 1.78 -8.08
N GLU A 198 32.72 2.91 -7.64
CA GLU A 198 32.25 3.69 -6.50
C GLU A 198 31.69 5.02 -7.01
N PHE A 199 30.36 5.12 -7.05
CA PHE A 199 29.64 6.28 -7.60
C PHE A 199 29.86 7.56 -6.79
N GLU A 200 30.32 7.46 -5.54
CA GLU A 200 30.68 8.61 -4.71
C GLU A 200 32.01 9.26 -5.10
N THR A 201 32.84 8.56 -5.88
CA THR A 201 34.12 9.11 -6.33
C THR A 201 33.82 10.20 -7.36
N ASP A 202 34.38 11.40 -7.14
CA ASP A 202 34.15 12.59 -7.98
C ASP A 202 32.69 13.10 -8.00
N ASN A 203 31.86 12.68 -7.04
CA ASN A 203 30.46 13.09 -6.88
C ASN A 203 30.12 13.37 -5.40
N GLU A 204 31.07 13.88 -4.62
CA GLU A 204 30.94 14.06 -3.17
C GLU A 204 29.81 15.03 -2.78
N ASP A 205 29.51 16.01 -3.63
CA ASP A 205 28.44 16.99 -3.48
C ASP A 205 27.04 16.39 -3.68
N ARG A 206 26.95 15.23 -4.34
CA ARG A 206 25.68 14.53 -4.63
C ARG A 206 25.41 13.37 -3.67
N VAL A 207 26.29 13.13 -2.70
CA VAL A 207 26.12 12.07 -1.69
C VAL A 207 24.92 12.41 -0.81
N ALA A 208 24.01 11.46 -0.65
CA ALA A 208 22.83 11.64 0.15
C ALA A 208 23.18 11.74 1.65
N GLU A 209 22.79 12.86 2.27
CA GLU A 209 22.93 13.04 3.72
C GLU A 209 21.92 12.18 4.50
N THR A 210 20.74 11.98 3.93
CA THR A 210 19.69 11.13 4.51
C THR A 210 19.61 9.81 3.75
N ILE A 211 19.90 8.72 4.44
CA ILE A 211 19.81 7.36 3.90
C ILE A 211 18.44 6.78 4.30
N PRO A 212 17.71 6.13 3.38
CA PRO A 212 16.51 5.37 3.72
C PRO A 212 16.78 4.37 4.84
N SER A 213 15.84 4.27 5.78
CA SER A 213 15.91 3.37 6.95
C SER A 213 16.11 1.89 6.61
N GLU A 214 15.87 1.51 5.36
CA GLU A 214 15.99 0.18 4.78
C GLU A 214 17.44 -0.24 4.45
N ILE A 215 18.37 0.71 4.40
CA ILE A 215 19.79 0.41 4.19
C ILE A 215 20.45 0.21 5.54
N PHE A 216 20.67 -1.06 5.88
CA PHE A 216 21.27 -1.47 7.16
C PHE A 216 22.81 -1.39 7.15
N ASP A 217 23.42 -1.36 5.96
CA ASP A 217 24.86 -1.24 5.82
C ASP A 217 25.28 0.23 5.87
N ASN A 218 25.91 0.62 6.98
CA ASN A 218 26.40 1.98 7.19
C ASN A 218 27.59 2.37 6.28
N ALA A 219 28.19 1.41 5.57
CA ALA A 219 29.21 1.68 4.57
C ALA A 219 28.60 2.03 3.20
N THR A 220 27.31 1.77 2.98
CA THR A 220 26.63 2.11 1.73
C THR A 220 26.40 3.60 1.65
N LYS A 221 26.89 4.23 0.57
CA LYS A 221 26.57 5.61 0.20
C LYS A 221 25.56 5.61 -0.94
N LEU A 222 24.63 6.56 -0.90
CA LEU A 222 23.70 6.82 -2.00
C LEU A 222 24.06 8.12 -2.69
N ILE A 223 23.80 8.21 -3.99
CA ILE A 223 23.97 9.42 -4.79
C ILE A 223 22.60 9.88 -5.27
N TYR A 224 22.30 11.17 -5.10
CA TYR A 224 21.08 11.75 -5.64
C TYR A 224 21.18 11.93 -7.16
N LEU A 225 20.18 11.42 -7.86
CA LEU A 225 19.95 11.70 -9.27
C LEU A 225 18.86 12.76 -9.38
N ASP A 226 19.20 13.90 -9.99
CA ASP A 226 18.23 14.94 -10.30
C ASP A 226 17.42 14.51 -11.53
N LYS A 227 16.16 14.95 -11.62
CA LYS A 227 15.35 14.78 -12.81
C LYS A 227 15.96 15.49 -14.03
N ASP A 228 16.62 16.61 -13.81
CA ASP A 228 17.29 17.39 -14.86
C ASP A 228 18.69 16.82 -15.20
N GLU A 229 19.32 16.11 -14.27
CA GLU A 229 20.60 15.41 -14.45
C GLU A 229 20.52 13.94 -13.97
N PRO A 230 19.83 13.07 -14.73
CA PRO A 230 19.54 11.70 -14.32
C PRO A 230 20.72 10.74 -14.51
N SER A 231 21.87 11.22 -14.98
CA SER A 231 23.05 10.42 -15.27
C SER A 231 24.27 10.88 -14.50
N LEU A 232 25.10 9.92 -14.10
CA LEU A 232 26.43 10.14 -13.52
C LEU A 232 27.48 9.76 -14.57
N ASN A 233 28.53 10.58 -14.68
CA ASN A 233 29.72 10.21 -15.44
C ASN A 233 30.67 9.47 -14.50
N ILE A 234 31.11 8.28 -14.91
CA ILE A 234 31.93 7.37 -14.11
C ILE A 234 33.04 6.81 -14.99
#